data_AF-A0A1H1P2L0-F1
#
_entry.id   AF-A0A1H1P2L0-F1
#
_cell.length_a   1.000
_cell.length_b   1.000
_cell.length_c   1.000
_cell.angle_alpha   90.00
_cell.angle_beta   90.00
_cell.angle_gamma   90.00
#
_symmetry.space_group_name_H-M   'P 1'
#
loop_
_entity.id
_entity.type
_entity.pdbx_description
1 polymer ?
#
loop_
_entity_poly.entity_id
_entity_poly.type
_entity_poly.pdbx_seq_one_letter_code
_entity_poly.pdbx_strand_id
1 'polypeptide(L)'
;MPFIIGAQGDQLNKFSREPLDFFSRVSEWNEYVELVTKPVQGKLNWDDAAINLLFTLTNGHPYYTKLLCSKIVSDAAVERDTEIIISDVEHGLNILLSELDTNSFAHIWKDGINAEREQAEVTELKRLRALVSIGRALRSKKPSISGVKDNIDRVRLQEHEVQPLIDDFLRRDILRERHGELYFTVPIFQRWLMDFGVSKLITSTYADELEAGIKEAEDQAFVKSGEIQDLTDTWPLYKSQKIGSEHVRAWLDQVGDFQDQRLLFKILQNVRFFSSAEIEEKFKDAHDRFVRPIIGAATMTRRTDKRNDVWITYVDGVGKSGAQCARDYAKINSISTARIIEPANIFKRLSGEGISQYDAPKAVIIIDDVVGTGKTLSDGLSDFTSTCGELLERLNVPVLVVMLISTEEGERKIDRDNNFDNVKYHVCEYLSHDSCAFPNKDNGLWSSDEEKFRAKALCSRIGSRLYKSPLGYKDQGLLLVLPYTCPNNSLPILFKSSVDNPPWNALFLRPVT
;
A
#
# COMPACT_ATOMS: atom_id res chain seq x y z
N MET A 1 -74.16 15.28 26.68
CA MET A 1 -73.79 14.69 25.37
C MET A 1 -72.39 15.06 24.81
N PRO A 2 -71.53 15.91 25.40
CA PRO A 2 -70.15 16.08 24.88
C PRO A 2 -69.20 14.91 25.24
N PHE A 3 -69.43 14.24 26.37
CA PHE A 3 -68.54 13.19 26.89
C PHE A 3 -68.61 11.86 26.12
N ILE A 4 -69.73 11.56 25.45
CA ILE A 4 -69.92 10.32 24.70
C ILE A 4 -69.27 10.42 23.30
N ILE A 5 -69.23 11.61 22.71
CA ILE A 5 -68.61 11.85 21.39
C ILE A 5 -67.08 11.88 21.49
N GLY A 6 -66.52 12.40 22.60
CA GLY A 6 -65.07 12.33 22.86
C GLY A 6 -64.56 10.89 23.03
N ALA A 7 -65.31 10.04 23.76
CA ALA A 7 -64.94 8.64 23.98
C ALA A 7 -65.03 7.76 22.72
N GLN A 8 -65.88 8.11 21.75
CA GLN A 8 -65.95 7.42 20.45
C GLN A 8 -64.89 7.93 19.45
N GLY A 9 -64.48 9.19 19.54
CA GLY A 9 -63.39 9.76 18.72
C GLY A 9 -62.04 9.10 18.96
N ASP A 10 -61.73 8.75 20.23
CA ASP A 10 -60.48 8.10 20.64
C ASP A 10 -60.34 6.63 20.18
N GLN A 11 -61.40 6.02 19.64
CA GLN A 11 -61.33 4.66 19.09
C GLN A 11 -61.06 4.61 17.58
N LEU A 12 -61.13 5.74 16.87
CA LEU A 12 -61.08 5.77 15.40
C LEU A 12 -59.67 5.67 14.80
N ASN A 13 -58.62 5.71 15.63
CA ASN A 13 -57.22 5.56 15.20
C ASN A 13 -56.44 4.55 16.06
N LYS A 14 -57.04 3.38 16.32
CA LYS A 14 -56.30 2.25 16.90
C LYS A 14 -55.65 1.44 15.79
N PHE A 15 -54.41 1.77 15.46
CA PHE A 15 -53.57 0.88 14.67
C PHE A 15 -53.25 -0.34 15.54
N SER A 16 -53.77 -1.51 15.18
CA SER A 16 -53.29 -2.78 15.73
C SER A 16 -52.12 -3.26 14.88
N ARG A 17 -51.10 -3.81 15.55
CA ARG A 17 -49.99 -4.48 14.88
C ARG A 17 -50.39 -5.94 14.73
N GLU A 18 -50.77 -6.33 13.52
CA GLU A 18 -51.00 -7.74 13.17
C GLU A 18 -49.69 -8.30 12.58
N PRO A 19 -48.99 -9.21 13.28
CA PRO A 19 -47.82 -9.88 12.72
C PRO A 19 -48.27 -10.86 11.62
N LEU A 20 -47.72 -10.73 10.41
CA LEU A 20 -48.06 -11.60 9.27
C LEU A 20 -47.04 -12.74 9.06
N ASP A 21 -46.16 -12.92 10.04
CA ASP A 21 -44.94 -13.72 9.88
C ASP A 21 -45.13 -15.17 10.34
N PHE A 22 -46.13 -15.44 11.19
CA PHE A 22 -46.39 -16.74 11.81
C PHE A 22 -47.89 -17.04 11.88
N PHE A 23 -48.26 -18.31 11.71
CA PHE A 23 -49.60 -18.77 12.02
C PHE A 23 -49.80 -18.89 13.54
N SER A 24 -50.86 -18.27 14.05
CA SER A 24 -51.29 -18.40 15.43
C SER A 24 -51.90 -19.76 15.71
N ARG A 25 -51.40 -20.42 16.75
CA ARG A 25 -51.96 -21.70 17.22
C ARG A 25 -53.42 -21.58 17.71
N VAL A 26 -53.83 -20.39 18.15
CA VAL A 26 -55.15 -20.17 18.77
C VAL A 26 -56.17 -19.70 17.75
N SER A 27 -55.78 -18.78 16.87
CA SER A 27 -56.71 -18.11 15.95
C SER A 27 -56.63 -18.60 14.51
N GLU A 28 -55.51 -19.22 14.10
CA GLU A 28 -55.24 -19.54 12.69
C GLU A 28 -54.80 -21.00 12.49
N TRP A 29 -55.19 -21.89 13.41
CA TRP A 29 -54.81 -23.30 13.36
C TRP A 29 -55.35 -24.00 12.12
N ASN A 30 -56.59 -23.72 11.73
CA ASN A 30 -57.21 -24.38 10.58
C ASN A 30 -56.52 -23.97 9.28
N GLU A 31 -56.15 -22.70 9.15
CA GLU A 31 -55.40 -22.16 8.01
C GLU A 31 -54.00 -22.77 7.93
N TYR A 32 -53.35 -23.01 9.08
CA TYR A 32 -52.09 -23.74 9.14
C TYR A 32 -52.27 -25.21 8.70
N VAL A 33 -53.32 -25.90 9.16
CA VAL A 33 -53.62 -27.27 8.71
C VAL A 33 -53.88 -27.30 7.20
N GLU A 34 -54.63 -26.33 6.66
CA GLU A 34 -54.85 -26.20 5.22
C GLU A 34 -53.55 -25.97 4.45
N LEU A 35 -52.63 -25.16 4.96
CA LEU A 35 -51.31 -24.93 4.35
C LEU A 35 -50.57 -26.25 4.11
N VAL A 36 -50.64 -27.17 5.07
CA VAL A 36 -49.95 -28.46 5.05
C VAL A 36 -50.69 -29.48 4.19
N THR A 37 -52.00 -29.60 4.37
CA THR A 37 -52.78 -30.75 3.85
C THR A 37 -53.38 -30.51 2.47
N LYS A 38 -53.81 -29.29 2.17
CA LYS A 38 -54.50 -28.95 0.90
C LYS A 38 -53.66 -29.21 -0.35
N PRO A 39 -52.33 -28.93 -0.38
CA PRO A 39 -51.51 -29.21 -1.57
C PRO A 39 -51.40 -30.69 -1.94
N VAL A 40 -51.60 -31.59 -0.97
CA VAL A 40 -51.46 -33.05 -1.12
C VAL A 40 -52.77 -33.80 -0.92
N GLN A 41 -53.89 -33.07 -0.92
CA GLN A 41 -55.22 -33.63 -0.70
C GLN A 41 -55.52 -34.77 -1.68
N GLY A 42 -55.96 -35.91 -1.14
CA GLY A 42 -56.24 -37.12 -1.93
C GLY A 42 -55.00 -37.89 -2.39
N LYS A 43 -53.79 -37.49 -1.98
CA LYS A 43 -52.54 -38.18 -2.28
C LYS A 43 -51.82 -38.67 -1.03
N LEU A 44 -51.77 -37.84 0.01
CA LEU A 44 -51.15 -38.15 1.31
C LEU A 44 -52.14 -37.84 2.44
N ASN A 45 -52.08 -38.64 3.50
CA ASN A 45 -52.84 -38.48 4.72
C ASN A 45 -51.87 -38.09 5.84
N TRP A 46 -52.21 -37.05 6.62
CA TRP A 46 -51.38 -36.58 7.71
C TRP A 46 -52.03 -36.93 9.04
N ASP A 47 -51.27 -37.56 9.94
CA ASP A 47 -51.66 -37.73 11.33
C ASP A 47 -51.66 -36.36 12.05
N ASP A 48 -52.68 -36.10 12.87
CA ASP A 48 -52.79 -34.87 13.66
C ASP A 48 -51.53 -34.62 14.51
N ALA A 49 -50.94 -35.68 15.08
CA ALA A 49 -49.72 -35.59 15.87
C ALA A 49 -48.50 -35.17 15.03
N ALA A 50 -48.44 -35.57 13.74
CA ALA A 50 -47.41 -35.13 12.81
C ALA A 50 -47.56 -33.62 12.50
N ILE A 51 -48.78 -33.15 12.24
CA ILE A 51 -49.06 -31.71 12.01
C ILE A 51 -48.72 -30.89 13.26
N ASN A 52 -49.01 -31.42 14.45
CA ASN A 52 -48.66 -30.81 15.73
C ASN A 52 -47.15 -30.67 15.92
N LEU A 53 -46.40 -31.72 15.62
CA LEU A 53 -44.94 -31.70 15.69
C LEU A 53 -44.37 -30.70 14.68
N LEU A 54 -44.88 -30.71 13.45
CA LEU A 54 -44.48 -29.77 12.40
C LEU A 54 -44.66 -28.32 12.86
N PHE A 55 -45.83 -27.98 13.39
CA PHE A 55 -46.09 -26.64 13.95
C PHE A 55 -45.12 -26.30 15.08
N THR A 56 -44.85 -27.26 15.97
CA THR A 56 -43.95 -27.05 17.11
C THR A 56 -42.53 -26.76 16.63
N LEU A 57 -42.05 -27.47 15.61
CA LEU A 57 -40.69 -27.31 15.08
C LEU A 57 -40.48 -25.99 14.34
N THR A 58 -41.52 -25.51 13.65
CA THR A 58 -41.46 -24.29 12.82
C THR A 58 -42.04 -23.07 13.54
N ASN A 59 -42.65 -23.26 14.71
CA ASN A 59 -43.44 -22.27 15.43
C ASN A 59 -44.51 -21.60 14.54
N GLY A 60 -45.10 -22.36 13.61
CA GLY A 60 -46.08 -21.82 12.66
C GLY A 60 -45.48 -20.93 11.56
N HIS A 61 -44.15 -20.88 11.40
CA HIS A 61 -43.52 -20.07 10.36
C HIS A 61 -43.80 -20.68 8.97
N PRO A 62 -44.46 -19.97 8.03
CA PRO A 62 -44.88 -20.55 6.75
C PRO A 62 -43.73 -21.04 5.87
N TYR A 63 -42.63 -20.28 5.81
CA TYR A 63 -41.42 -20.66 5.05
C TYR A 63 -40.80 -21.99 5.52
N TYR A 64 -40.46 -22.10 6.80
CA TYR A 64 -39.88 -23.34 7.34
C TYR A 64 -40.84 -24.53 7.27
N THR A 65 -42.14 -24.28 7.46
CA THR A 65 -43.19 -25.30 7.29
C THR A 65 -43.18 -25.85 5.87
N LYS A 66 -43.19 -24.99 4.86
CA LYS A 66 -43.14 -25.42 3.45
C LYS A 66 -41.86 -26.18 3.11
N LEU A 67 -40.70 -25.73 3.60
CA LEU A 67 -39.43 -26.42 3.37
C LEU A 67 -39.45 -27.83 3.94
N LEU A 68 -39.90 -27.98 5.18
CA LEU A 68 -39.98 -29.28 5.86
C LEU A 68 -41.01 -30.19 5.19
N CYS A 69 -42.21 -29.67 4.88
CA CYS A 69 -43.21 -30.42 4.10
C CYS A 69 -42.64 -30.89 2.75
N SER A 70 -41.87 -30.06 2.05
CA SER A 70 -41.28 -30.45 0.77
C SER A 70 -40.36 -31.67 0.89
N LYS A 71 -39.64 -31.81 1.99
CA LYS A 71 -38.78 -32.98 2.27
C LYS A 71 -39.62 -34.20 2.59
N ILE A 72 -40.54 -34.08 3.53
CA ILE A 72 -41.44 -35.16 3.94
C ILE A 72 -42.21 -35.71 2.73
N VAL A 73 -42.76 -34.84 1.87
CA VAL A 73 -43.50 -35.27 0.67
C VAL A 73 -42.60 -35.96 -0.35
N SER A 74 -41.35 -35.49 -0.49
CA SER A 74 -40.39 -36.10 -1.42
C SER A 74 -39.99 -37.50 -0.94
N ASP A 75 -39.75 -37.66 0.36
CA ASP A 75 -39.40 -38.95 0.97
C ASP A 75 -40.58 -39.93 0.89
N ALA A 76 -41.79 -39.49 1.25
CA ALA A 76 -43.01 -40.29 1.13
C ALA A 76 -43.25 -40.76 -0.32
N ALA A 77 -42.99 -39.91 -1.31
CA ALA A 77 -43.11 -40.29 -2.72
C ALA A 77 -42.08 -41.34 -3.15
N VAL A 78 -40.86 -41.28 -2.61
CA VAL A 78 -39.79 -42.27 -2.86
C VAL A 78 -40.11 -43.61 -2.21
N GLU A 79 -40.55 -43.58 -0.95
CA GLU A 79 -40.90 -44.78 -0.18
C GLU A 79 -42.26 -45.37 -0.58
N ARG A 80 -43.06 -44.60 -1.32
CA ARG A 80 -44.44 -44.92 -1.72
C ARG A 80 -45.36 -45.10 -0.51
N ASP A 81 -45.09 -44.34 0.56
CA ASP A 81 -45.97 -44.25 1.71
C ASP A 81 -46.98 -43.12 1.50
N THR A 82 -48.23 -43.37 1.90
CA THR A 82 -49.31 -42.40 1.84
C THR A 82 -49.66 -41.83 3.21
N GLU A 83 -49.18 -42.42 4.30
CA GLU A 83 -49.43 -41.98 5.66
C GLU A 83 -48.22 -41.21 6.19
N ILE A 84 -48.45 -40.00 6.71
CA ILE A 84 -47.41 -39.17 7.30
C ILE A 84 -47.61 -39.12 8.81
N ILE A 85 -46.66 -39.68 9.55
CA ILE A 85 -46.63 -39.77 11.00
C ILE A 85 -45.43 -38.98 11.58
N ILE A 86 -45.29 -39.02 12.91
CA ILE A 86 -44.23 -38.29 13.63
C ILE A 86 -42.82 -38.63 13.12
N SER A 87 -42.54 -39.92 12.84
CA SER A 87 -41.21 -40.36 12.41
C SER A 87 -40.78 -39.72 11.09
N ASP A 88 -41.73 -39.47 10.19
CA ASP A 88 -41.44 -38.89 8.87
C ASP A 88 -41.11 -37.41 9.01
N VAL A 89 -41.78 -36.72 9.92
CA VAL A 89 -41.46 -35.33 10.28
C VAL A 89 -40.05 -35.23 10.87
N GLU A 90 -39.67 -36.13 11.78
CA GLU A 90 -38.31 -36.16 12.34
C GLU A 90 -37.25 -36.53 11.29
N HIS A 91 -37.55 -37.48 10.40
CA HIS A 91 -36.66 -37.87 9.32
C HIS A 91 -36.43 -36.71 8.34
N GLY A 92 -37.52 -36.11 7.83
CA GLY A 92 -37.46 -34.98 6.92
C GLY A 92 -36.77 -33.76 7.54
N LEU A 93 -36.90 -33.57 8.86
CA LEU A 93 -36.18 -32.53 9.59
C LEU A 93 -34.66 -32.78 9.54
N ASN A 94 -34.19 -33.99 9.82
CA ASN A 94 -32.76 -34.30 9.81
C ASN A 94 -32.14 -34.06 8.43
N ILE A 95 -32.86 -34.43 7.36
CA ILE A 95 -32.44 -34.14 5.98
C ILE A 95 -32.37 -32.62 5.77
N LEU A 96 -33.45 -31.90 6.09
CA LEU A 96 -33.54 -30.46 5.89
C LEU A 96 -32.42 -29.71 6.62
N LEU A 97 -32.14 -30.05 7.87
CA LEU A 97 -31.10 -29.37 8.67
C LEU A 97 -29.72 -29.40 8.00
N SER A 98 -29.38 -30.49 7.31
CA SER A 98 -28.09 -30.61 6.62
C SER A 98 -27.98 -29.71 5.38
N GLU A 99 -29.10 -29.48 4.69
CA GLU A 99 -29.17 -28.68 3.47
C GLU A 99 -29.24 -27.17 3.75
N LEU A 100 -29.83 -26.76 4.88
CA LEU A 100 -30.00 -25.35 5.23
C LEU A 100 -28.65 -24.63 5.39
N ASP A 101 -28.55 -23.44 4.81
CA ASP A 101 -27.37 -22.57 4.84
C ASP A 101 -27.59 -21.32 5.71
N THR A 102 -26.59 -20.43 5.74
CA THR A 102 -26.68 -19.16 6.49
C THR A 102 -27.77 -18.24 5.92
N ASN A 103 -27.99 -18.22 4.60
CA ASN A 103 -29.01 -17.37 3.98
C ASN A 103 -30.42 -17.70 4.45
N SER A 104 -30.68 -18.99 4.71
CA SER A 104 -31.96 -19.49 5.22
C SER A 104 -32.39 -18.88 6.57
N PHE A 105 -31.45 -18.28 7.30
CA PHE A 105 -31.66 -17.68 8.62
C PHE A 105 -31.20 -16.22 8.71
N ALA A 106 -30.80 -15.60 7.58
CA ALA A 106 -30.13 -14.30 7.59
C ALA A 106 -30.93 -13.18 8.29
N HIS A 107 -32.26 -13.20 8.19
CA HIS A 107 -33.15 -12.24 8.87
C HIS A 107 -32.96 -12.22 10.40
N ILE A 108 -32.50 -13.32 11.01
CA ILE A 108 -32.25 -13.40 12.46
C ILE A 108 -31.18 -12.39 12.88
N TRP A 109 -30.09 -12.24 12.10
CA TRP A 109 -29.01 -11.33 12.44
C TRP A 109 -28.98 -10.04 11.61
N LYS A 110 -29.53 -10.01 10.39
CA LYS A 110 -29.54 -8.84 9.50
C LYS A 110 -30.66 -7.85 9.79
N ASP A 111 -31.85 -8.32 10.18
CA ASP A 111 -33.01 -7.43 10.28
C ASP A 111 -33.00 -6.55 11.53
N GLY A 112 -33.71 -5.42 11.48
CA GLY A 112 -33.89 -4.53 12.63
C GLY A 112 -32.64 -3.75 13.04
N ILE A 113 -31.66 -3.57 12.12
CA ILE A 113 -30.51 -2.70 12.33
C ILE A 113 -30.82 -1.32 11.71
N ASN A 114 -30.88 -0.29 12.54
CA ASN A 114 -31.12 1.08 12.10
C ASN A 114 -29.84 1.90 12.25
N ALA A 115 -28.91 1.71 11.32
CA ALA A 115 -27.59 2.36 11.31
C ALA A 115 -27.09 2.53 9.86
N GLU A 116 -26.08 3.38 9.67
CA GLU A 116 -25.35 3.48 8.40
C GLU A 116 -24.65 2.15 8.07
N ARG A 117 -24.35 1.94 6.78
CA ARG A 117 -23.90 0.64 6.25
C ARG A 117 -22.75 0.02 7.04
N GLU A 118 -21.70 0.78 7.31
CA GLU A 118 -20.52 0.29 8.06
C GLU A 118 -20.89 -0.16 9.48
N GLN A 119 -21.72 0.62 10.17
CA GLN A 119 -22.15 0.31 11.53
C GLN A 119 -23.18 -0.84 11.57
N ALA A 120 -23.93 -1.01 10.49
CA ALA A 120 -24.83 -2.14 10.32
C ALA A 120 -24.06 -3.46 10.16
N GLU A 121 -23.01 -3.46 9.34
CA GLU A 121 -22.11 -4.62 9.14
C GLU A 121 -21.43 -5.02 10.46
N VAL A 122 -20.97 -4.07 11.27
CA VAL A 122 -20.40 -4.35 12.61
C VAL A 122 -21.43 -5.00 13.53
N THR A 123 -22.67 -4.50 13.53
CA THR A 123 -23.76 -5.04 14.36
C THR A 123 -24.13 -6.45 13.94
N GLU A 124 -24.16 -6.71 12.62
CA GLU A 124 -24.38 -8.03 12.04
C GLU A 124 -23.34 -9.04 12.54
N LEU A 125 -22.05 -8.71 12.42
CA LEU A 125 -20.95 -9.58 12.87
C LEU A 125 -21.01 -9.87 14.37
N LYS A 126 -21.34 -8.87 15.19
CA LYS A 126 -21.53 -9.07 16.64
C LYS A 126 -22.67 -10.03 16.95
N ARG A 127 -23.81 -9.90 16.26
CA ARG A 127 -24.96 -10.82 16.39
C ARG A 127 -24.58 -12.25 15.98
N LEU A 128 -23.86 -12.43 14.88
CA LEU A 128 -23.34 -13.73 14.44
C LEU A 128 -22.43 -14.38 15.49
N ARG A 129 -21.50 -13.63 16.07
CA ARG A 129 -20.60 -14.09 17.14
C ARG A 129 -21.37 -14.48 18.41
N ALA A 130 -22.40 -13.71 18.76
CA ALA A 130 -23.29 -14.05 19.87
C ALA A 130 -24.06 -15.36 19.60
N LEU A 131 -24.59 -15.56 18.38
CA LEU A 131 -25.27 -16.80 17.99
C LEU A 131 -24.33 -18.02 18.04
N VAL A 132 -23.08 -17.88 17.60
CA VAL A 132 -22.06 -18.94 17.75
C VAL A 132 -21.85 -19.28 19.22
N SER A 133 -21.76 -18.28 20.10
CA SER A 133 -21.57 -18.46 21.54
C SER A 133 -22.79 -19.12 22.19
N ILE A 134 -24.01 -18.75 21.78
CA ILE A 134 -25.27 -19.39 22.18
C ILE A 134 -25.30 -20.85 21.73
N GLY A 135 -24.95 -21.14 20.47
CA GLY A 135 -24.88 -22.50 19.94
C GLY A 135 -23.91 -23.40 20.73
N ARG A 136 -22.75 -22.87 21.11
CA ARG A 136 -21.78 -23.58 21.98
C ARG A 136 -22.32 -23.81 23.39
N ALA A 137 -23.01 -22.82 23.97
CA ALA A 137 -23.63 -22.93 25.28
C ALA A 137 -24.74 -24.00 25.30
N LEU A 138 -25.56 -24.06 24.23
CA LEU A 138 -26.56 -25.11 24.01
C LEU A 138 -25.92 -26.50 23.90
N ARG A 139 -24.88 -26.66 23.07
CA ARG A 139 -24.11 -27.92 22.96
C ARG A 139 -23.51 -28.36 24.30
N SER A 140 -23.11 -27.41 25.12
CA SER A 140 -22.54 -27.64 26.45
C SER A 140 -23.58 -27.81 27.56
N LYS A 141 -24.88 -27.84 27.22
CA LYS A 141 -26.01 -27.96 28.16
C LYS A 141 -26.00 -26.87 29.25
N LYS A 142 -25.55 -25.67 28.92
CA LYS A 142 -25.60 -24.48 29.78
C LYS A 142 -26.26 -23.32 29.04
N PRO A 143 -27.56 -23.39 28.70
CA PRO A 143 -28.22 -22.39 27.88
C PRO A 143 -28.55 -21.11 28.66
N SER A 144 -27.71 -20.66 29.58
CA SER A 144 -27.90 -19.41 30.33
C SER A 144 -27.02 -18.31 29.77
N ILE A 145 -27.31 -17.05 30.10
CA ILE A 145 -26.44 -15.91 29.75
C ILE A 145 -25.01 -16.13 30.25
N SER A 146 -24.84 -16.69 31.45
CA SER A 146 -23.50 -17.05 31.97
C SER A 146 -22.83 -18.11 31.11
N GLY A 147 -23.56 -19.13 30.66
CA GLY A 147 -23.05 -20.16 29.75
C GLY A 147 -22.67 -19.60 28.38
N VAL A 148 -23.38 -18.59 27.88
CA VAL A 148 -23.00 -17.86 26.65
C VAL A 148 -21.67 -17.13 26.87
N LYS A 149 -21.53 -16.40 27.98
CA LYS A 149 -20.30 -15.68 28.34
C LYS A 149 -19.09 -16.61 28.51
N ASP A 150 -19.29 -17.82 29.02
CA ASP A 150 -18.23 -18.84 29.12
C ASP A 150 -17.72 -19.31 27.74
N ASN A 151 -18.52 -19.14 26.68
CA ASN A 151 -18.25 -19.68 25.35
C ASN A 151 -17.91 -18.62 24.28
N ILE A 152 -17.76 -17.35 24.69
CA ILE A 152 -17.39 -16.27 23.76
C ILE A 152 -15.94 -16.39 23.31
N ASP A 153 -15.69 -16.00 22.06
CA ASP A 153 -14.35 -15.66 21.62
C ASP A 153 -14.02 -14.22 22.09
N ARG A 154 -13.28 -14.12 23.20
CA ARG A 154 -12.94 -12.85 23.84
C ARG A 154 -12.07 -11.92 22.99
N VAL A 155 -11.44 -12.45 21.94
CA VAL A 155 -10.69 -11.62 20.98
C VAL A 155 -11.67 -10.84 20.09
N ARG A 156 -12.83 -11.44 19.79
CA ARG A 156 -13.77 -10.95 18.78
C ARG A 156 -15.07 -10.39 19.36
N LEU A 157 -15.43 -10.73 20.59
CA LEU A 157 -16.61 -10.19 21.27
C LEU A 157 -16.30 -10.02 22.75
N GLN A 158 -16.43 -8.80 23.27
CA GLN A 158 -16.17 -8.51 24.67
C GLN A 158 -17.35 -8.92 25.54
N GLU A 159 -17.09 -9.33 26.79
CA GLU A 159 -18.13 -9.87 27.68
C GLU A 159 -19.27 -8.88 27.97
N HIS A 160 -18.95 -7.58 28.04
CA HIS A 160 -19.94 -6.52 28.27
C HIS A 160 -20.89 -6.31 27.08
N GLU A 161 -20.52 -6.78 25.88
CA GLU A 161 -21.34 -6.66 24.66
C GLU A 161 -22.37 -7.79 24.54
N VAL A 162 -22.19 -8.89 25.28
CA VAL A 162 -23.06 -10.08 25.20
C VAL A 162 -24.48 -9.77 25.67
N GLN A 163 -24.63 -9.08 26.80
CA GLN A 163 -25.94 -8.79 27.38
C GLN A 163 -26.81 -7.95 26.44
N PRO A 164 -26.34 -6.80 25.89
CA PRO A 164 -27.11 -6.03 24.91
C PRO A 164 -27.56 -6.82 23.67
N LEU A 165 -26.72 -7.76 23.20
CA LEU A 165 -27.05 -8.59 22.04
C LEU A 165 -28.15 -9.62 22.37
N ILE A 166 -28.09 -10.23 23.55
CA ILE A 166 -29.14 -11.15 24.02
C ILE A 166 -30.45 -10.38 24.23
N ASP A 167 -30.39 -9.21 24.86
CA ASP A 167 -31.56 -8.36 25.08
C ASP A 167 -32.22 -7.96 23.74
N ASP A 168 -31.43 -7.70 22.70
CA ASP A 168 -31.94 -7.46 21.35
C ASP A 168 -32.67 -8.67 20.76
N PHE A 169 -32.11 -9.88 20.90
CA PHE A 169 -32.78 -11.10 20.46
C PHE A 169 -34.05 -11.42 21.24
N LEU A 170 -34.08 -11.15 22.55
CA LEU A 170 -35.27 -11.28 23.40
C LEU A 170 -36.36 -10.29 22.96
N ARG A 171 -35.99 -9.01 22.76
CA ARG A 171 -36.90 -7.96 22.31
C ARG A 171 -37.53 -8.26 20.94
N ARG A 172 -36.78 -8.93 20.06
CA ARG A 172 -37.23 -9.33 18.72
C ARG A 172 -37.98 -10.67 18.69
N ASP A 173 -38.24 -11.27 19.87
CA ASP A 173 -38.86 -12.60 20.04
C ASP A 173 -38.13 -13.71 19.26
N ILE A 174 -36.83 -13.56 19.03
CA ILE A 174 -35.96 -14.60 18.46
C ILE A 174 -35.57 -15.60 19.54
N LEU A 175 -35.28 -15.09 20.74
CA LEU A 175 -35.04 -15.85 21.96
C LEU A 175 -36.15 -15.61 22.96
N ARG A 176 -36.37 -16.59 23.84
CA ARG A 176 -37.16 -16.47 25.06
C ARG A 176 -36.35 -16.99 26.24
N GLU A 177 -36.57 -16.39 27.39
CA GLU A 177 -35.96 -16.82 28.65
C GLU A 177 -37.02 -17.48 29.54
N ARG A 178 -36.71 -18.66 30.07
CA ARG A 178 -37.55 -19.36 31.04
C ARG A 178 -36.67 -19.97 32.12
N HIS A 179 -36.92 -19.62 33.38
CA HIS A 179 -36.14 -20.07 34.54
C HIS A 179 -34.61 -19.86 34.41
N GLY A 180 -34.18 -18.79 33.73
CA GLY A 180 -32.76 -18.48 33.52
C GLY A 180 -32.11 -19.19 32.33
N GLU A 181 -32.87 -19.98 31.57
CA GLU A 181 -32.43 -20.65 30.36
C GLU A 181 -33.01 -19.97 29.11
N LEU A 182 -32.20 -19.90 28.07
CA LEU A 182 -32.47 -19.30 26.77
C LEU A 182 -32.90 -20.39 25.79
N TYR A 183 -33.97 -20.11 25.05
CA TYR A 183 -34.50 -20.99 24.01
C TYR A 183 -34.87 -20.17 22.78
N PHE A 184 -34.66 -20.71 21.58
CA PHE A 184 -35.13 -20.04 20.37
C PHE A 184 -36.63 -20.24 20.18
N THR A 185 -37.30 -19.18 19.76
CA THR A 185 -38.73 -19.20 19.44
C THR A 185 -39.04 -20.13 18.27
N VAL A 186 -38.08 -20.34 17.35
CA VAL A 186 -38.20 -21.28 16.23
C VAL A 186 -37.27 -22.48 16.45
N PRO A 187 -37.79 -23.65 16.90
CA PRO A 187 -36.94 -24.79 17.28
C PRO A 187 -36.08 -25.38 16.16
N ILE A 188 -36.52 -25.31 14.90
CA ILE A 188 -35.70 -25.75 13.76
C ILE A 188 -34.38 -24.98 13.67
N PHE A 189 -34.38 -23.67 13.96
CA PHE A 189 -33.16 -22.87 13.98
C PHE A 189 -32.25 -23.29 15.14
N GLN A 190 -32.80 -23.58 16.31
CA GLN A 190 -32.00 -24.08 17.44
C GLN A 190 -31.27 -25.38 17.10
N ARG A 191 -32.00 -26.34 16.50
CA ARG A 191 -31.41 -27.62 16.06
C ARG A 191 -30.36 -27.39 14.98
N TRP A 192 -30.65 -26.57 13.98
CA TRP A 192 -29.68 -26.20 12.95
C TRP A 192 -28.42 -25.56 13.53
N LEU A 193 -28.58 -24.59 14.44
CA LEU A 193 -27.47 -23.89 15.07
C LEU A 193 -26.57 -24.85 15.85
N MET A 194 -27.20 -25.77 16.59
CA MET A 194 -26.53 -26.82 17.35
C MET A 194 -25.82 -27.84 16.45
N ASP A 195 -26.34 -28.21 15.29
CA ASP A 195 -25.75 -29.30 14.50
C ASP A 195 -24.78 -28.78 13.44
N PHE A 196 -25.14 -27.71 12.74
CA PHE A 196 -24.39 -27.18 11.58
C PHE A 196 -24.00 -25.70 11.74
N GLY A 197 -24.86 -24.90 12.37
CA GLY A 197 -24.76 -23.44 12.34
C GLY A 197 -23.53 -22.88 13.03
N VAL A 198 -23.08 -23.43 14.16
CA VAL A 198 -21.81 -22.97 14.80
C VAL A 198 -20.65 -22.99 13.79
N SER A 199 -20.50 -24.07 13.03
CA SER A 199 -19.41 -24.18 12.04
C SER A 199 -19.66 -23.29 10.82
N LYS A 200 -20.89 -23.29 10.27
CA LYS A 200 -21.23 -22.50 9.07
C LYS A 200 -21.13 -20.99 9.32
N LEU A 201 -21.55 -20.50 10.49
CA LEU A 201 -21.45 -19.07 10.86
C LEU A 201 -20.00 -18.65 11.09
N ILE A 202 -19.16 -19.50 11.68
CA ILE A 202 -17.71 -19.24 11.80
C ILE A 202 -17.10 -19.04 10.42
N THR A 203 -17.27 -20.00 9.50
CA THR A 203 -16.68 -19.91 8.16
C THR A 203 -17.11 -18.66 7.40
N SER A 204 -18.39 -18.27 7.49
CA SER A 204 -18.90 -17.05 6.87
C SER A 204 -18.22 -15.79 7.43
N THR A 205 -18.16 -15.65 8.76
CA THR A 205 -17.55 -14.46 9.39
C THR A 205 -16.05 -14.31 9.10
N TYR A 206 -15.31 -15.41 8.95
CA TYR A 206 -13.88 -15.36 8.63
C TYR A 206 -13.61 -14.88 7.20
N ALA A 207 -14.46 -15.24 6.23
CA ALA A 207 -14.31 -14.80 4.85
C ALA A 207 -14.55 -13.29 4.74
N ASP A 208 -15.63 -12.79 5.36
CA ASP A 208 -15.98 -11.37 5.33
C ASP A 208 -14.94 -10.49 6.05
N GLU A 209 -14.38 -10.96 7.18
CA GLU A 209 -13.31 -10.25 7.91
C GLU A 209 -12.00 -10.18 7.11
N LEU A 210 -11.65 -11.26 6.40
CA LEU A 210 -10.45 -11.28 5.55
C LEU A 210 -10.62 -10.31 4.38
N GLU A 211 -11.78 -10.32 3.73
CA GLU A 211 -12.10 -9.39 2.64
C GLU A 211 -12.10 -7.93 3.12
N ALA A 212 -12.69 -7.64 4.27
CA ALA A 212 -12.68 -6.30 4.87
C ALA A 212 -11.27 -5.83 5.22
N GLY A 213 -10.43 -6.70 5.81
CA GLY A 213 -9.05 -6.38 6.16
C GLY A 213 -8.16 -6.17 4.93
N ILE A 214 -8.35 -6.97 3.86
CA ILE A 214 -7.67 -6.76 2.57
C ILE A 214 -8.08 -5.40 1.99
N LYS A 215 -9.37 -5.08 1.99
CA LYS A 215 -9.88 -3.82 1.45
C LYS A 215 -9.39 -2.61 2.25
N GLU A 216 -9.38 -2.67 3.58
CA GLU A 216 -8.85 -1.60 4.42
C GLU A 216 -7.34 -1.38 4.16
N ALA A 217 -6.57 -2.46 4.02
CA ALA A 217 -5.16 -2.38 3.67
C ALA A 217 -4.95 -1.81 2.26
N GLU A 218 -5.81 -2.14 1.30
CA GLU A 218 -5.81 -1.57 -0.05
C GLU A 218 -6.13 -0.06 -0.04
N ASP A 219 -7.17 0.34 0.70
CA ASP A 219 -7.58 1.75 0.84
C ASP A 219 -6.50 2.60 1.53
N GLN A 220 -5.80 2.05 2.52
CA GLN A 220 -4.66 2.72 3.17
C GLN A 220 -3.45 2.85 2.23
N ALA A 221 -3.20 1.84 1.40
CA ALA A 221 -2.10 1.87 0.45
C ALA A 221 -2.37 2.76 -0.77
N PHE A 222 -3.63 2.93 -1.16
CA PHE A 222 -4.02 3.71 -2.33
C PHE A 222 -3.39 5.11 -2.32
N VAL A 223 -2.62 5.44 -3.36
CA VAL A 223 -1.94 6.74 -3.52
C VAL A 223 -2.93 7.76 -4.07
N LYS A 224 -3.29 8.75 -3.25
CA LYS A 224 -4.31 9.73 -3.63
C LYS A 224 -3.76 10.73 -4.64
N SER A 225 -4.61 11.20 -5.55
CA SER A 225 -4.26 12.22 -6.55
C SER A 225 -3.71 13.51 -5.94
N GLY A 226 -4.19 13.91 -4.75
CA GLY A 226 -3.67 15.07 -4.04
C GLY A 226 -2.21 14.89 -3.60
N GLU A 227 -1.85 13.72 -3.07
CA GLU A 227 -0.48 13.42 -2.66
C GLU A 227 0.50 13.51 -3.84
N ILE A 228 0.09 13.01 -5.02
CA ILE A 228 0.89 13.09 -6.24
C ILE A 228 1.06 14.55 -6.68
N GLN A 229 -0.01 15.34 -6.64
CA GLN A 229 0.04 16.75 -7.01
C GLN A 229 1.00 17.51 -6.10
N ASP A 230 0.85 17.35 -4.78
CA ASP A 230 1.69 17.99 -3.77
C ASP A 230 3.17 17.65 -3.98
N LEU A 231 3.49 16.39 -4.29
CA LEU A 231 4.87 15.98 -4.60
C LEU A 231 5.40 16.65 -5.87
N THR A 232 4.66 16.58 -6.98
CA THR A 232 5.16 17.08 -8.28
C THR A 232 5.27 18.60 -8.35
N ASP A 233 4.54 19.34 -7.51
CA ASP A 233 4.68 20.79 -7.43
C ASP A 233 5.97 21.25 -6.75
N THR A 234 6.63 20.37 -5.97
CA THR A 234 7.96 20.64 -5.41
C THR A 234 9.11 20.39 -6.39
N TRP A 235 8.86 19.68 -7.50
CA TRP A 235 9.92 19.24 -8.40
C TRP A 235 10.31 20.31 -9.42
N PRO A 236 11.63 20.50 -9.67
CA PRO A 236 12.11 21.37 -10.74
C PRO A 236 11.88 20.74 -12.13
N LEU A 237 12.22 21.50 -13.18
CA LEU A 237 12.16 21.00 -14.54
C LEU A 237 13.20 19.90 -14.77
N TYR A 238 12.76 18.74 -15.29
CA TYR A 238 13.64 17.70 -15.80
C TYR A 238 13.80 17.86 -17.30
N LYS A 239 15.03 18.06 -17.78
CA LYS A 239 15.34 18.27 -19.22
C LYS A 239 14.45 19.34 -19.86
N SER A 240 14.24 20.43 -19.13
CA SER A 240 13.37 21.55 -19.52
C SER A 240 11.87 21.20 -19.66
N GLN A 241 11.43 20.09 -19.05
CA GLN A 241 10.03 19.65 -19.04
C GLN A 241 9.52 19.49 -17.60
N LYS A 242 8.24 19.80 -17.36
CA LYS A 242 7.59 19.55 -16.05
C LYS A 242 7.15 18.10 -15.98
N ILE A 243 7.62 17.37 -14.97
CA ILE A 243 7.09 16.05 -14.62
C ILE A 243 5.86 16.25 -13.74
N GLY A 244 4.68 16.30 -14.36
CA GLY A 244 3.40 16.49 -13.66
C GLY A 244 2.75 15.18 -13.17
N SER A 245 1.64 15.32 -12.45
CA SER A 245 0.89 14.23 -11.79
C SER A 245 0.53 13.07 -12.71
N GLU A 246 0.19 13.32 -13.97
CA GLU A 246 -0.13 12.26 -14.93
C GLU A 246 1.09 11.37 -15.26
N HIS A 247 2.30 11.92 -15.28
CA HIS A 247 3.51 11.12 -15.49
C HIS A 247 3.76 10.19 -14.30
N VAL A 248 3.60 10.71 -13.08
CA VAL A 248 3.78 9.93 -11.84
C VAL A 248 2.71 8.85 -11.73
N ARG A 249 1.44 9.18 -12.00
CA ARG A 249 0.35 8.19 -12.00
C ARG A 249 0.61 7.09 -13.02
N ALA A 250 0.92 7.46 -14.26
CA ALA A 250 1.26 6.49 -15.30
C ALA A 250 2.49 5.64 -14.94
N TRP A 251 3.44 6.18 -14.15
CA TRP A 251 4.59 5.42 -13.67
C TRP A 251 4.23 4.41 -12.58
N LEU A 252 3.37 4.80 -11.63
CA LEU A 252 2.86 3.93 -10.56
C LEU A 252 1.94 2.82 -11.10
N ASP A 253 1.11 3.12 -12.09
CA ASP A 253 0.17 2.16 -12.70
C ASP A 253 0.85 1.00 -13.44
N GLN A 254 2.19 1.04 -13.59
CA GLN A 254 2.99 -0.06 -14.14
C GLN A 254 3.15 -1.24 -13.17
N VAL A 255 2.81 -1.05 -11.89
CA VAL A 255 2.70 -2.13 -10.90
C VAL A 255 1.23 -2.35 -10.52
N GLY A 256 0.86 -3.62 -10.34
CA GLY A 256 -0.55 -4.03 -10.30
C GLY A 256 -1.26 -3.84 -8.98
N ASP A 257 -0.55 -3.82 -7.84
CA ASP A 257 -1.18 -3.72 -6.51
C ASP A 257 -0.86 -2.39 -5.82
N PHE A 258 -1.83 -1.88 -5.04
CA PHE A 258 -1.72 -0.57 -4.38
C PHE A 258 -0.61 -0.50 -3.33
N GLN A 259 -0.24 -1.65 -2.75
CA GLN A 259 0.84 -1.74 -1.79
C GLN A 259 2.19 -1.47 -2.47
N ASP A 260 2.46 -2.12 -3.60
CA ASP A 260 3.65 -1.91 -4.42
C ASP A 260 3.67 -0.46 -4.96
N GLN A 261 2.52 0.10 -5.38
CA GLN A 261 2.40 1.52 -5.74
C GLN A 261 2.80 2.45 -4.58
N ARG A 262 2.33 2.18 -3.36
CA ARG A 262 2.66 2.97 -2.16
C ARG A 262 4.16 2.92 -1.85
N LEU A 263 4.80 1.76 -1.98
CA LEU A 263 6.25 1.62 -1.78
C LEU A 263 7.03 2.44 -2.80
N LEU A 264 6.63 2.39 -4.07
CA LEU A 264 7.24 3.19 -5.13
C LEU A 264 7.00 4.69 -4.94
N PHE A 265 5.82 5.08 -4.44
CA PHE A 265 5.52 6.48 -4.15
C PHE A 265 6.36 7.01 -2.97
N LYS A 266 6.57 6.23 -1.90
CA LYS A 266 7.50 6.57 -0.81
C LYS A 266 8.93 6.82 -1.32
N ILE A 267 9.38 6.04 -2.31
CA ILE A 267 10.67 6.29 -3.00
C ILE A 267 10.67 7.67 -3.65
N LEU A 268 9.63 8.01 -4.43
CA LEU A 268 9.54 9.32 -5.09
C LEU A 268 9.50 10.49 -4.11
N GLN A 269 8.82 10.34 -2.97
CA GLN A 269 8.78 11.35 -1.90
C GLN A 269 10.16 11.64 -1.29
N ASN A 270 11.10 10.69 -1.38
CA ASN A 270 12.45 10.81 -0.82
C ASN A 270 13.53 11.05 -1.89
N VAL A 271 13.13 11.35 -3.14
CA VAL A 271 14.08 11.74 -4.19
C VAL A 271 14.60 13.16 -3.95
N ARG A 272 15.92 13.30 -3.81
CA ARG A 272 16.60 14.59 -3.89
C ARG A 272 16.71 15.00 -5.35
N PHE A 273 15.85 15.92 -5.77
CA PHE A 273 15.85 16.45 -7.12
C PHE A 273 16.48 17.85 -7.15
N PHE A 274 17.66 17.97 -7.76
CA PHE A 274 18.36 19.24 -7.94
C PHE A 274 17.76 20.06 -9.08
N SER A 275 17.67 21.38 -8.87
CA SER A 275 17.37 22.37 -9.91
C SER A 275 18.66 22.93 -10.54
N SER A 276 18.54 23.48 -11.76
CA SER A 276 19.66 24.19 -12.40
C SER A 276 20.14 25.38 -11.57
N ALA A 277 19.23 26.09 -10.90
CA ALA A 277 19.55 27.24 -10.06
C ALA A 277 20.41 26.85 -8.84
N GLU A 278 20.08 25.72 -8.18
CA GLU A 278 20.89 25.19 -7.08
C GLU A 278 22.30 24.82 -7.55
N ILE A 279 22.43 24.18 -8.71
CA ILE A 279 23.75 23.83 -9.27
C ILE A 279 24.57 25.10 -9.55
N GLU A 280 23.94 26.14 -10.11
CA GLU A 280 24.60 27.43 -10.36
C GLU A 280 25.13 28.07 -9.07
N GLU A 281 24.33 28.08 -8.01
CA GLU A 281 24.72 28.60 -6.70
C GLU A 281 25.89 27.81 -6.10
N LYS A 282 25.81 26.48 -6.13
CA LYS A 282 26.84 25.58 -5.59
C LYS A 282 28.18 25.76 -6.29
N PHE A 283 28.19 25.81 -7.63
CA PHE A 283 29.42 26.03 -8.38
C PHE A 283 30.01 27.42 -8.19
N LYS A 284 29.17 28.43 -8.01
CA LYS A 284 29.63 29.79 -7.69
C LYS A 284 30.28 29.83 -6.30
N ASP A 285 29.63 29.25 -5.30
CA ASP A 285 30.14 29.21 -3.93
C ASP A 285 31.46 28.41 -3.84
N ALA A 286 31.53 27.25 -4.48
CA ALA A 286 32.74 26.46 -4.60
C ALA A 286 33.88 27.25 -5.27
N HIS A 287 33.57 27.99 -6.35
CA HIS A 287 34.58 28.83 -6.99
C HIS A 287 35.07 29.94 -6.06
N ASP A 288 34.16 30.68 -5.42
CA ASP A 288 34.50 31.83 -4.59
C ASP A 288 35.24 31.45 -3.31
N ARG A 289 34.88 30.32 -2.68
CA ARG A 289 35.45 29.89 -1.39
C ARG A 289 36.65 28.98 -1.51
N PHE A 290 36.72 28.15 -2.55
CA PHE A 290 37.76 27.13 -2.67
C PHE A 290 38.77 27.43 -3.79
N VAL A 291 38.30 27.78 -4.98
CA VAL A 291 39.19 28.02 -6.13
C VAL A 291 39.84 29.41 -6.10
N ARG A 292 39.04 30.46 -5.91
CA ARG A 292 39.46 31.86 -5.97
C ARG A 292 40.58 32.23 -4.99
N PRO A 293 40.62 31.73 -3.74
CA PRO A 293 41.73 31.99 -2.84
C PRO A 293 43.09 31.49 -3.34
N ILE A 294 43.09 30.46 -4.20
CA ILE A 294 44.31 29.84 -4.73
C ILE A 294 44.78 30.57 -6.00
N ILE A 295 43.87 30.88 -6.92
CA ILE A 295 44.21 31.49 -8.21
C ILE A 295 44.17 33.03 -8.20
N GLY A 296 43.72 33.64 -7.11
CA GLY A 296 43.52 35.07 -6.94
C GLY A 296 42.34 35.66 -7.73
N ALA A 297 42.07 36.95 -7.55
CA ALA A 297 41.04 37.65 -8.31
C ALA A 297 41.50 37.90 -9.76
N ALA A 298 40.56 37.81 -10.71
CA ALA A 298 40.79 38.25 -12.09
C ALA A 298 40.48 39.74 -12.22
N THR A 299 41.35 40.49 -12.89
CA THR A 299 41.07 41.89 -13.25
C THR A 299 40.08 41.91 -14.41
N MET A 300 38.80 42.09 -14.11
CA MET A 300 37.73 42.21 -15.13
C MET A 300 37.44 43.69 -15.36
N THR A 301 37.64 44.17 -16.59
CA THR A 301 37.39 45.56 -16.99
C THR A 301 36.06 45.73 -17.72
N ARG A 302 35.61 44.68 -18.42
CA ARG A 302 34.32 44.61 -19.12
C ARG A 302 33.53 43.41 -18.64
N ARG A 303 32.20 43.51 -18.70
CA ARG A 303 31.28 42.41 -18.35
C ARG A 303 31.46 41.16 -19.23
N THR A 304 32.03 41.32 -20.42
CA THR A 304 32.33 40.23 -21.35
C THR A 304 33.68 39.57 -21.09
N ASP A 305 34.51 40.12 -20.19
CA ASP A 305 35.85 39.57 -19.94
C ASP A 305 35.72 38.18 -19.33
N LYS A 306 36.47 37.24 -19.91
CA LYS A 306 36.54 35.86 -19.44
C LYS A 306 37.95 35.55 -18.97
N ARG A 307 38.03 34.80 -17.88
CA ARG A 307 39.29 34.34 -17.29
C ARG A 307 39.94 33.31 -18.21
N ASN A 308 41.26 33.44 -18.43
CA ASN A 308 42.01 32.63 -19.40
C ASN A 308 43.28 31.96 -18.82
N ASP A 309 43.61 32.27 -17.57
CA ASP A 309 44.81 31.83 -16.85
C ASP A 309 44.59 30.56 -16.00
N VAL A 310 43.45 29.87 -16.16
CA VAL A 310 43.16 28.57 -15.53
C VAL A 310 42.67 27.58 -16.58
N TRP A 311 42.95 26.30 -16.39
CA TRP A 311 42.44 25.23 -17.25
C TRP A 311 41.39 24.42 -16.51
N ILE A 312 40.34 24.03 -17.21
CA ILE A 312 39.26 23.20 -16.68
C ILE A 312 39.32 21.85 -17.39
N THR A 313 39.15 20.77 -16.67
CA THR A 313 38.99 19.43 -17.21
C THR A 313 37.99 18.64 -16.37
N TYR A 314 37.81 17.37 -16.72
CA TYR A 314 36.83 16.46 -16.14
C TYR A 314 37.38 15.04 -16.28
N VAL A 315 37.00 14.11 -15.42
CA VAL A 315 37.57 12.75 -15.47
C VAL A 315 36.91 11.87 -16.52
N ASP A 316 35.64 12.13 -16.80
CA ASP A 316 34.85 11.30 -17.68
C ASP A 316 35.13 11.54 -19.18
N GLY A 317 34.68 10.64 -20.06
CA GLY A 317 34.85 10.81 -21.51
C GLY A 317 34.10 12.02 -22.09
N VAL A 318 34.52 12.50 -23.27
CA VAL A 318 33.80 13.54 -24.03
C VAL A 318 32.35 13.11 -24.26
N GLY A 319 31.39 14.03 -24.01
CA GLY A 319 29.96 13.76 -24.17
C GLY A 319 29.25 13.18 -22.95
N LYS A 320 29.97 12.91 -21.85
CA LYS A 320 29.38 12.52 -20.56
C LYS A 320 29.03 13.73 -19.67
N SER A 321 28.43 13.45 -18.52
CA SER A 321 27.92 14.47 -17.59
C SER A 321 29.00 15.36 -16.98
N GLY A 322 30.19 14.83 -16.69
CA GLY A 322 31.33 15.63 -16.21
C GLY A 322 31.75 16.74 -17.19
N ALA A 323 31.73 16.45 -18.50
CA ALA A 323 32.04 17.45 -19.53
C ALA A 323 31.00 18.58 -19.60
N GLN A 324 29.72 18.26 -19.34
CA GLN A 324 28.67 19.25 -19.25
C GLN A 324 28.83 20.13 -18.00
N CYS A 325 29.10 19.52 -16.84
CA CYS A 325 29.36 20.26 -15.61
C CYS A 325 30.57 21.18 -15.72
N ALA A 326 31.64 20.75 -16.40
CA ALA A 326 32.79 21.61 -16.69
C ALA A 326 32.42 22.85 -17.53
N ARG A 327 31.52 22.70 -18.51
CA ARG A 327 31.01 23.83 -19.31
C ARG A 327 30.17 24.78 -18.48
N ASP A 328 29.28 24.24 -17.66
CA ASP A 328 28.39 25.04 -16.80
C ASP A 328 29.23 25.81 -15.76
N TYR A 329 30.15 25.14 -15.09
CA TYR A 329 31.10 25.76 -14.16
C TYR A 329 31.90 26.89 -14.82
N ALA A 330 32.44 26.69 -16.03
CA ALA A 330 33.16 27.73 -16.75
C ALA A 330 32.28 28.95 -17.04
N LYS A 331 31.04 28.71 -17.49
CA LYS A 331 30.07 29.77 -17.82
C LYS A 331 29.70 30.58 -16.57
N ILE A 332 29.33 29.92 -15.48
CA ILE A 332 28.93 30.51 -14.19
C ILE A 332 30.05 31.40 -13.65
N ASN A 333 31.28 30.89 -13.66
CA ASN A 333 32.43 31.55 -13.05
C ASN A 333 33.21 32.45 -14.03
N SER A 334 32.62 32.76 -15.18
CA SER A 334 33.21 33.62 -16.21
C SER A 334 34.63 33.22 -16.63
N ILE A 335 34.85 31.91 -16.79
CA ILE A 335 36.06 31.33 -17.36
C ILE A 335 35.80 31.06 -18.85
N SER A 336 36.81 31.28 -19.68
CA SER A 336 36.72 31.04 -21.11
C SER A 336 36.53 29.55 -21.40
N THR A 337 35.52 29.20 -22.21
CA THR A 337 35.26 27.81 -22.61
C THR A 337 36.39 27.21 -23.46
N ALA A 338 37.22 28.05 -24.09
CA ALA A 338 38.45 27.62 -24.79
C ALA A 338 39.51 27.04 -23.83
N ARG A 339 39.33 27.21 -22.51
CA ARG A 339 40.19 26.65 -21.47
C ARG A 339 39.65 25.36 -20.88
N ILE A 340 38.55 24.83 -21.40
CA ILE A 340 38.11 23.47 -21.13
C ILE A 340 38.96 22.55 -22.01
N ILE A 341 39.85 21.79 -21.38
CA ILE A 341 40.81 20.91 -22.02
C ILE A 341 40.39 19.47 -21.76
N GLU A 342 40.27 18.69 -22.82
CA GLU A 342 40.05 17.24 -22.69
C GLU A 342 41.24 16.59 -21.98
N PRO A 343 41.02 15.60 -21.09
CA PRO A 343 42.08 14.98 -20.29
C PRO A 343 43.28 14.52 -21.12
N ALA A 344 43.03 13.86 -22.25
CA ALA A 344 44.07 13.35 -23.15
C ALA A 344 44.98 14.44 -23.75
N ASN A 345 44.51 15.69 -23.80
CA ASN A 345 45.23 16.81 -24.41
C ASN A 345 46.00 17.65 -23.38
N ILE A 346 45.82 17.42 -22.08
CA ILE A 346 46.47 18.23 -21.03
C ILE A 346 47.98 18.05 -21.06
N PHE A 347 48.46 16.81 -21.07
CA PHE A 347 49.89 16.53 -21.10
C PHE A 347 50.57 17.21 -22.29
N LYS A 348 50.03 17.00 -23.50
CA LYS A 348 50.54 17.61 -24.74
C LYS A 348 50.59 19.14 -24.65
N ARG A 349 49.59 19.76 -24.03
CA ARG A 349 49.58 21.21 -23.84
C ARG A 349 50.63 21.65 -22.84
N LEU A 350 50.75 20.99 -21.68
CA LEU A 350 51.75 21.31 -20.67
C LEU A 350 53.20 21.07 -21.16
N SER A 351 53.41 20.07 -22.03
CA SER A 351 54.72 19.66 -22.52
C SER A 351 55.16 20.40 -23.80
N GLY A 352 54.36 21.31 -24.33
CA GLY A 352 54.66 22.03 -25.57
C GLY A 352 55.91 22.91 -25.45
N GLU A 353 56.73 22.94 -26.50
CA GLU A 353 57.90 23.83 -26.59
C GLU A 353 57.44 25.30 -26.43
N GLY A 354 57.96 25.98 -25.40
CA GLY A 354 57.70 27.40 -25.17
C GLY A 354 56.79 27.74 -23.98
N ILE A 355 56.24 26.76 -23.24
CA ILE A 355 55.62 27.08 -21.94
C ILE A 355 56.72 27.41 -20.93
N SER A 356 56.96 28.71 -20.73
CA SER A 356 57.72 29.20 -19.59
C SER A 356 56.89 29.02 -18.31
N GLN A 357 57.51 29.09 -17.13
CA GLN A 357 56.78 29.11 -15.84
C GLN A 357 55.74 30.25 -15.79
N TYR A 358 55.88 31.28 -16.62
CA TYR A 358 54.96 32.42 -16.72
C TYR A 358 53.75 32.18 -17.66
N ASP A 359 53.78 31.13 -18.49
CA ASP A 359 52.69 30.76 -19.41
C ASP A 359 51.86 29.56 -18.92
N ALA A 360 52.28 28.93 -17.82
CA ALA A 360 51.54 27.85 -17.19
C ALA A 360 50.22 28.36 -16.58
N PRO A 361 49.15 27.53 -16.57
CA PRO A 361 47.91 27.91 -15.90
C PRO A 361 48.14 28.05 -14.39
N LYS A 362 47.45 28.98 -13.75
CA LYS A 362 47.47 29.15 -12.29
C LYS A 362 46.93 27.95 -11.52
N ALA A 363 46.07 27.15 -12.16
CA ALA A 363 45.56 25.89 -11.64
C ALA A 363 44.95 25.06 -12.78
N VAL A 364 44.94 23.74 -12.57
CA VAL A 364 44.07 22.83 -13.32
C VAL A 364 42.88 22.47 -12.43
N ILE A 365 41.67 22.76 -12.90
CA ILE A 365 40.43 22.52 -12.18
C ILE A 365 39.71 21.31 -12.79
N ILE A 366 39.54 20.24 -12.02
CA ILE A 366 38.80 19.04 -12.40
C ILE A 366 37.37 19.16 -11.88
N ILE A 367 36.37 19.05 -12.75
CA ILE A 367 34.96 19.11 -12.37
C ILE A 367 34.33 17.72 -12.50
N ASP A 368 33.62 17.30 -11.46
CA ASP A 368 32.82 16.07 -11.47
C ASP A 368 31.40 16.31 -10.92
N ASP A 369 30.41 15.60 -11.44
CA ASP A 369 29.01 15.80 -11.10
C ASP A 369 28.60 15.00 -9.86
N VAL A 370 28.82 13.68 -9.87
CA VAL A 370 28.39 12.80 -8.78
C VAL A 370 29.46 11.77 -8.46
N VAL A 371 29.94 11.84 -7.22
CA VAL A 371 30.89 10.89 -6.67
C VAL A 371 30.17 9.91 -5.74
N GLY A 372 29.64 8.85 -6.36
CA GLY A 372 29.01 7.73 -5.66
C GLY A 372 30.05 6.90 -4.90
N THR A 373 30.56 5.83 -5.52
CA THR A 373 31.56 4.93 -4.88
C THR A 373 32.98 5.50 -4.86
N GLY A 374 33.23 6.66 -5.49
CA GLY A 374 34.57 7.25 -5.64
C GLY A 374 35.45 6.60 -6.72
N LYS A 375 35.07 5.44 -7.29
CA LYS A 375 35.93 4.69 -8.21
C LYS A 375 36.36 5.47 -9.45
N THR A 376 35.41 6.03 -10.21
CA THR A 376 35.72 6.72 -11.48
C THR A 376 36.68 7.89 -11.28
N LEU A 377 36.38 8.75 -10.31
CA LEU A 377 37.20 9.92 -10.01
C LEU A 377 38.59 9.51 -9.49
N SER A 378 38.65 8.53 -8.58
CA SER A 378 39.91 8.02 -8.05
C SER A 378 40.81 7.40 -9.14
N ASP A 379 40.25 6.53 -9.99
CA ASP A 379 40.99 5.88 -11.07
C ASP A 379 41.50 6.96 -12.05
N GLY A 380 40.64 7.90 -12.44
CA GLY A 380 41.02 8.98 -13.35
C GLY A 380 41.97 10.02 -12.77
N LEU A 381 41.92 10.29 -11.46
CA LEU A 381 42.93 11.11 -10.78
C LEU A 381 44.29 10.41 -10.76
N SER A 382 44.31 9.10 -10.53
CA SER A 382 45.54 8.31 -10.60
C SER A 382 46.14 8.33 -12.01
N ASP A 383 45.32 8.12 -13.05
CA ASP A 383 45.76 8.20 -14.45
C ASP A 383 46.24 9.63 -14.82
N PHE A 384 45.53 10.65 -14.36
CA PHE A 384 45.91 12.04 -14.58
C PHE A 384 47.23 12.42 -13.91
N THR A 385 47.41 12.05 -12.63
CA THR A 385 48.61 12.36 -11.85
C THR A 385 49.82 11.54 -12.31
N SER A 386 49.66 10.28 -12.68
CA SER A 386 50.74 9.49 -13.29
C SER A 386 51.21 10.06 -14.63
N THR A 387 50.30 10.67 -15.41
CA THR A 387 50.65 11.26 -16.71
C THR A 387 51.23 12.68 -16.58
N CYS A 388 50.63 13.53 -15.74
CA CYS A 388 50.93 14.97 -15.68
C CYS A 388 51.60 15.43 -14.38
N GLY A 389 51.69 14.58 -13.35
CA GLY A 389 52.07 14.95 -11.98
C GLY A 389 53.43 15.60 -11.88
N GLU A 390 54.49 14.96 -12.37
CA GLU A 390 55.87 15.50 -12.34
C GLU A 390 55.95 16.88 -13.00
N LEU A 391 55.21 17.07 -14.09
CA LEU A 391 55.18 18.33 -14.85
C LEU A 391 54.45 19.43 -14.08
N LEU A 392 53.33 19.10 -13.43
CA LEU A 392 52.55 20.02 -12.61
C LEU A 392 53.33 20.45 -11.35
N GLU A 393 54.07 19.53 -10.72
CA GLU A 393 54.99 19.85 -9.61
C GLU A 393 56.11 20.78 -10.05
N ARG A 394 56.79 20.45 -11.17
CA ARG A 394 57.87 21.28 -11.71
C ARG A 394 57.40 22.70 -12.05
N LEU A 395 56.17 22.84 -12.55
CA LEU A 395 55.57 24.13 -12.90
C LEU A 395 54.87 24.82 -11.71
N ASN A 396 54.82 24.17 -10.54
CA ASN A 396 54.09 24.61 -9.34
C ASN A 396 52.61 24.95 -9.64
N VAL A 397 51.94 24.09 -10.42
CA VAL A 397 50.54 24.25 -10.82
C VAL A 397 49.67 23.37 -9.93
N PRO A 398 48.81 23.94 -9.05
CA PRO A 398 47.92 23.16 -8.22
C PRO A 398 46.79 22.51 -9.01
N VAL A 399 46.37 21.33 -8.56
CA VAL A 399 45.21 20.60 -9.09
C VAL A 399 44.05 20.74 -8.10
N LEU A 400 42.93 21.28 -8.58
CA LEU A 400 41.75 21.55 -7.76
C LEU A 400 40.57 20.72 -8.28
N VAL A 401 39.99 19.87 -7.44
CA VAL A 401 38.84 19.04 -7.82
C VAL A 401 37.59 19.64 -7.19
N VAL A 402 36.58 19.95 -7.99
CA VAL A 402 35.26 20.38 -7.50
C VAL A 402 34.25 19.30 -7.86
N MET A 403 33.72 18.67 -6.82
CA MET A 403 32.66 17.67 -6.90
C MET A 403 31.35 18.36 -6.57
N LEU A 404 30.37 18.33 -7.47
CA LEU A 404 29.06 18.89 -7.19
C LEU A 404 28.39 18.12 -6.04
N ILE A 405 28.38 16.79 -6.14
CA ILE A 405 27.82 15.90 -5.11
C ILE A 405 28.80 14.77 -4.80
N SER A 406 28.96 14.42 -3.52
CA SER A 406 29.70 13.24 -3.10
C SER A 406 28.97 12.48 -2.00
N THR A 407 29.14 11.15 -1.97
CA THR A 407 28.83 10.36 -0.77
C THR A 407 30.05 10.30 0.13
N GLU A 408 29.86 10.11 1.44
CA GLU A 408 30.98 9.93 2.37
C GLU A 408 31.87 8.72 2.01
N GLU A 409 31.31 7.67 1.40
CA GLU A 409 32.06 6.51 0.94
C GLU A 409 32.98 6.89 -0.23
N GLY A 410 32.44 7.66 -1.18
CA GLY A 410 33.17 8.12 -2.35
C GLY A 410 34.33 9.03 -2.00
N GLU A 411 34.10 10.00 -1.12
CA GLU A 411 35.17 10.88 -0.61
C GLU A 411 36.25 10.08 0.12
N ARG A 412 35.88 9.22 1.08
CA ARG A 412 36.84 8.39 1.83
C ARG A 412 37.72 7.51 0.92
N LYS A 413 37.18 7.09 -0.23
CA LYS A 413 37.97 6.35 -1.23
C LYS A 413 38.98 7.27 -1.92
N ILE A 414 38.57 8.47 -2.33
CA ILE A 414 39.46 9.45 -2.95
C ILE A 414 40.58 9.84 -1.98
N ASP A 415 40.27 10.12 -0.72
CA ASP A 415 41.26 10.43 0.32
C ASP A 415 42.31 9.34 0.48
N ARG A 416 41.88 8.08 0.43
CA ARG A 416 42.75 6.92 0.58
C ARG A 416 43.65 6.69 -0.62
N ASP A 417 43.10 6.89 -1.81
CA ASP A 417 43.76 6.55 -3.07
C ASP A 417 44.57 7.76 -3.63
N ASN A 418 44.32 8.99 -3.14
CA ASN A 418 45.05 10.19 -3.53
C ASN A 418 46.44 10.23 -2.88
N ASN A 419 47.47 9.95 -3.67
CA ASN A 419 48.87 9.99 -3.24
C ASN A 419 49.59 11.28 -3.70
N PHE A 420 48.88 12.28 -4.18
CA PHE A 420 49.47 13.48 -4.76
C PHE A 420 49.15 14.72 -3.90
N ASP A 421 50.17 15.22 -3.20
CA ASP A 421 50.04 16.32 -2.21
C ASP A 421 49.51 17.62 -2.81
N ASN A 422 49.68 17.82 -4.13
CA ASN A 422 49.25 19.03 -4.83
C ASN A 422 47.82 18.93 -5.42
N VAL A 423 47.07 17.87 -5.08
CA VAL A 423 45.63 17.76 -5.35
C VAL A 423 44.84 18.19 -4.13
N LYS A 424 43.97 19.20 -4.30
CA LYS A 424 42.98 19.60 -3.31
C LYS A 424 41.59 19.37 -3.88
N TYR A 425 40.63 19.02 -3.05
CA TYR A 425 39.25 18.82 -3.49
C TYR A 425 38.22 19.51 -2.59
N HIS A 426 37.06 19.77 -3.17
CA HIS A 426 35.91 20.38 -2.51
C HIS A 426 34.62 19.72 -2.96
N VAL A 427 33.79 19.32 -1.99
CA VAL A 427 32.45 18.77 -2.23
C VAL A 427 31.43 19.87 -1.97
N CYS A 428 30.58 20.17 -2.97
CA CYS A 428 29.56 21.23 -2.82
C CYS A 428 28.35 20.76 -2.00
N GLU A 429 28.01 19.46 -2.07
CA GLU A 429 26.97 18.84 -1.26
C GLU A 429 27.31 17.38 -0.94
N TYR A 430 27.20 17.00 0.33
CA TYR A 430 27.28 15.61 0.75
C TYR A 430 25.89 14.99 0.73
N LEU A 431 25.75 13.84 0.07
CA LEU A 431 24.57 13.00 0.26
C LEU A 431 24.73 12.18 1.53
N SER A 432 23.83 12.41 2.49
CA SER A 432 23.71 11.57 3.68
C SER A 432 23.21 10.18 3.31
N HIS A 433 23.31 9.25 4.25
CA HIS A 433 22.72 7.91 4.15
C HIS A 433 21.20 7.93 3.94
N ASP A 434 20.53 9.05 4.25
CA ASP A 434 19.10 9.24 4.03
C ASP A 434 18.75 9.34 2.55
N SER A 435 19.74 9.67 1.71
CA SER A 435 19.57 9.74 0.26
C SER A 435 19.66 8.37 -0.43
N CYS A 436 19.75 7.28 0.34
CA CYS A 436 19.72 5.91 -0.17
C CYS A 436 18.34 5.28 0.11
N ALA A 437 17.80 4.53 -0.84
CA ALA A 437 16.55 3.80 -0.64
C ALA A 437 16.70 2.66 0.37
N PHE A 438 17.86 2.00 0.40
CA PHE A 438 18.09 0.79 1.20
C PHE A 438 19.42 0.83 1.98
N PRO A 439 19.62 1.81 2.88
CA PRO A 439 20.85 1.91 3.65
C PRO A 439 20.99 0.77 4.66
N ASN A 440 22.23 0.48 5.08
CA ASN A 440 22.50 -0.52 6.11
C ASN A 440 22.01 -0.09 7.50
N LYS A 441 22.05 1.22 7.78
CA LYS A 441 21.43 1.82 8.96
C LYS A 441 20.04 2.32 8.59
N ASP A 442 19.14 2.35 9.55
CA ASP A 442 17.82 2.94 9.35
C ASP A 442 17.94 4.44 9.04
N ASN A 443 17.15 4.90 8.08
CA ASN A 443 17.05 6.30 7.63
C ASN A 443 15.62 6.85 7.78
N GLY A 444 14.70 6.10 8.38
CA GLY A 444 13.32 6.53 8.60
C GLY A 444 12.44 6.57 7.35
N LEU A 445 12.93 6.12 6.19
CA LEU A 445 12.13 6.05 4.95
C LEU A 445 11.04 4.98 5.06
N TRP A 446 11.38 3.83 5.67
CA TRP A 446 10.49 2.68 5.83
C TRP A 446 9.95 2.61 7.25
N SER A 447 8.67 2.25 7.39
CA SER A 447 8.00 2.13 8.69
C SER A 447 8.37 0.83 9.42
N SER A 448 8.87 -0.17 8.69
CA SER A 448 9.34 -1.44 9.25
C SER A 448 10.41 -2.09 8.35
N ASP A 449 11.18 -3.03 8.92
CA ASP A 449 12.12 -3.84 8.15
C ASP A 449 11.40 -4.69 7.09
N GLU A 450 10.20 -5.19 7.39
CA GLU A 450 9.39 -5.95 6.43
C GLU A 450 9.01 -5.09 5.22
N GLU A 451 8.58 -3.85 5.45
CA GLU A 451 8.29 -2.90 4.38
C GLU A 451 9.53 -2.62 3.53
N LYS A 452 10.68 -2.38 4.18
CA LYS A 452 11.98 -2.19 3.52
C LYS A 452 12.37 -3.40 2.66
N PHE A 453 12.22 -4.61 3.18
CA PHE A 453 12.53 -5.84 2.43
C PHE A 453 11.61 -6.01 1.23
N ARG A 454 10.31 -5.75 1.38
CA ARG A 454 9.35 -5.81 0.27
C ARG A 454 9.68 -4.79 -0.81
N ALA A 455 9.96 -3.53 -0.43
CA ALA A 455 10.35 -2.49 -1.36
C ALA A 455 11.67 -2.81 -2.09
N LYS A 456 12.66 -3.36 -1.37
CA LYS A 456 13.93 -3.78 -1.96
C LYS A 456 13.73 -4.92 -2.95
N ALA A 457 12.92 -5.92 -2.61
CA ALA A 457 12.58 -7.03 -3.49
C ALA A 457 11.85 -6.54 -4.76
N LEU A 458 10.90 -5.62 -4.61
CA LEU A 458 10.20 -4.98 -5.73
C LEU A 458 11.18 -4.25 -6.65
N CYS A 459 12.03 -3.38 -6.10
CA CYS A 459 13.02 -2.62 -6.87
C CYS A 459 14.04 -3.55 -7.55
N SER A 460 14.51 -4.60 -6.88
CA SER A 460 15.42 -5.59 -7.48
C SER A 460 14.75 -6.39 -8.60
N ARG A 461 13.47 -6.78 -8.43
CA ARG A 461 12.69 -7.54 -9.41
C ARG A 461 12.43 -6.76 -10.70
N ILE A 462 12.19 -5.45 -10.58
CA ILE A 462 12.02 -4.57 -11.75
C ILE A 462 13.40 -4.23 -12.31
N GLY A 463 14.31 -3.76 -11.46
CA GLY A 463 15.65 -3.28 -11.83
C GLY A 463 16.53 -4.32 -12.52
N SER A 464 16.40 -5.61 -12.19
CA SER A 464 17.16 -6.70 -12.83
C SER A 464 16.89 -6.84 -14.33
N ARG A 465 15.73 -6.38 -14.80
CA ARG A 465 15.36 -6.32 -16.22
C ARG A 465 15.83 -5.03 -16.90
N LEU A 466 16.15 -4.00 -16.13
CA LEU A 466 16.49 -2.68 -16.64
C LEU A 466 18.00 -2.46 -16.73
N TYR A 467 18.74 -2.94 -15.74
CA TYR A 467 20.15 -2.59 -15.57
C TYR A 467 20.94 -3.72 -14.91
N LYS A 468 22.23 -3.79 -15.24
CA LYS A 468 23.16 -4.82 -14.73
C LYS A 468 23.26 -4.87 -13.20
N SER A 469 23.00 -3.75 -12.54
CA SER A 469 22.94 -3.64 -11.08
C SER A 469 21.53 -3.19 -10.71
N PRO A 470 20.68 -4.09 -10.19
CA PRO A 470 19.24 -3.83 -10.01
C PRO A 470 18.92 -2.65 -9.10
N LEU A 471 19.83 -2.29 -8.18
CA LEU A 471 19.67 -1.17 -7.25
C LEU A 471 20.64 -0.03 -7.57
N GLY A 472 21.10 0.09 -8.82
CA GLY A 472 22.04 1.12 -9.24
C GLY A 472 23.49 0.65 -9.13
N TYR A 473 24.44 1.45 -9.57
CA TYR A 473 25.85 1.07 -9.60
C TYR A 473 26.35 0.62 -8.22
N LYS A 474 26.84 -0.64 -8.13
CA LYS A 474 27.19 -1.33 -6.88
C LYS A 474 26.07 -1.34 -5.82
N ASP A 475 24.82 -1.34 -6.27
CA ASP A 475 23.62 -1.41 -5.44
C ASP A 475 23.53 -0.30 -4.37
N GLN A 476 24.08 0.88 -4.67
CA GLN A 476 24.02 2.04 -3.77
C GLN A 476 22.59 2.54 -3.53
N GLY A 477 21.69 2.35 -4.50
CA GLY A 477 20.29 2.69 -4.36
C GLY A 477 20.03 4.16 -4.10
N LEU A 478 20.81 5.06 -4.71
CA LEU A 478 20.63 6.49 -4.48
C LEU A 478 19.25 6.98 -4.96
N LEU A 479 18.72 7.95 -4.25
CA LEU A 479 17.49 8.67 -4.57
C LEU A 479 17.86 10.08 -5.04
N LEU A 480 18.62 10.15 -6.14
CA LEU A 480 19.15 11.40 -6.68
C LEU A 480 18.72 11.58 -8.14
N VAL A 481 18.26 12.80 -8.48
CA VAL A 481 17.97 13.23 -9.85
C VAL A 481 18.61 14.61 -10.10
N LEU A 482 19.31 14.77 -11.22
CA LEU A 482 19.86 16.06 -11.67
C LEU A 482 19.00 16.62 -12.82
N PRO A 483 19.04 17.94 -13.10
CA PRO A 483 18.19 18.57 -14.11
C PRO A 483 18.29 17.96 -15.51
N TYR A 484 19.45 17.43 -15.89
CA TYR A 484 19.72 16.96 -17.26
C TYR A 484 19.91 15.44 -17.37
N THR A 485 20.06 14.75 -16.25
CA THR A 485 20.35 13.31 -16.21
C THR A 485 20.03 12.74 -14.83
N CYS A 486 19.74 11.44 -14.77
CA CYS A 486 19.68 10.70 -13.51
C CYS A 486 20.98 9.85 -13.38
N PRO A 487 21.75 9.99 -12.29
CA PRO A 487 22.98 9.23 -12.07
C PRO A 487 22.73 7.72 -12.09
N ASN A 488 23.71 6.95 -12.57
CA ASN A 488 23.59 5.49 -12.59
C ASN A 488 23.72 4.83 -11.22
N ASN A 489 24.13 5.59 -10.20
CA ASN A 489 24.11 5.19 -8.79
C ASN A 489 22.68 5.20 -8.23
N SER A 490 21.75 5.91 -8.88
CA SER A 490 20.35 5.94 -8.50
C SER A 490 19.64 4.64 -8.85
N LEU A 491 18.42 4.44 -8.33
CA LEU A 491 17.63 3.27 -8.67
C LEU A 491 17.30 3.22 -10.19
N PRO A 492 17.58 2.12 -10.91
CA PRO A 492 17.31 1.99 -12.34
C PRO A 492 15.85 2.22 -12.74
N ILE A 493 14.92 1.87 -11.86
CA ILE A 493 13.47 2.08 -12.06
C ILE A 493 13.12 3.55 -12.30
N LEU A 494 13.96 4.47 -11.81
CA LEU A 494 13.79 5.92 -11.98
C LEU A 494 14.25 6.41 -13.36
N PHE A 495 15.21 5.75 -14.01
CA PHE A 495 15.91 6.35 -15.17
C PHE A 495 16.03 5.48 -16.42
N LYS A 496 15.72 4.19 -16.33
CA LYS A 496 15.89 3.24 -17.43
C LYS A 496 14.57 2.60 -17.80
N SER A 497 14.16 2.78 -19.06
CA SER A 497 13.01 2.07 -19.62
C SER A 497 13.43 0.73 -20.25
N SER A 498 12.48 -0.21 -20.31
CA SER A 498 12.57 -1.43 -21.12
C SER A 498 11.27 -1.66 -21.88
N VAL A 499 11.40 -2.25 -23.07
CA VAL A 499 10.29 -2.73 -23.91
C VAL A 499 10.00 -4.21 -23.71
N ASP A 500 10.76 -4.89 -22.84
CA ASP A 500 10.53 -6.29 -22.47
C ASP A 500 9.14 -6.46 -21.83
N ASN A 501 8.62 -7.68 -21.75
CA ASN A 501 7.29 -7.93 -21.18
C ASN A 501 7.37 -8.30 -19.68
N PRO A 502 6.73 -7.56 -18.75
CA PRO A 502 5.99 -6.31 -18.93
C PRO A 502 6.92 -5.10 -19.15
N PRO A 503 6.50 -4.11 -19.97
CA PRO A 503 7.30 -2.93 -20.27
C PRO A 503 7.46 -2.06 -19.02
N TRP A 504 8.54 -1.28 -19.00
CA TRP A 504 8.79 -0.30 -17.96
C TRP A 504 9.20 1.03 -18.59
N ASN A 505 8.49 2.09 -18.24
CA ASN A 505 8.75 3.46 -18.63
C ASN A 505 9.26 4.21 -17.40
N ALA A 506 10.49 4.70 -17.45
CA ALA A 506 11.08 5.47 -16.35
C ALA A 506 10.65 6.95 -16.39
N LEU A 507 10.51 7.57 -15.20
CA LEU A 507 10.19 9.00 -15.07
C LEU A 507 11.34 9.91 -15.54
N PHE A 508 12.58 9.56 -15.18
CA PHE A 508 13.77 10.40 -15.36
C PHE A 508 14.73 9.79 -16.37
N LEU A 509 14.26 9.61 -17.61
CA LEU A 509 15.03 9.02 -18.70
C LEU A 509 16.38 9.73 -18.93
N ARG A 510 17.46 8.95 -18.96
CA ARG A 510 18.80 9.47 -19.32
C ARG A 510 18.85 9.86 -20.80
N PRO A 511 19.69 10.84 -21.18
CA PRO A 511 19.97 11.13 -22.59
C PRO A 511 20.46 9.88 -23.33
N VAL A 512 19.98 9.67 -24.56
CA VAL A 512 20.53 8.66 -25.45
C VAL A 512 21.89 9.18 -25.91
N THR A 513 22.96 8.57 -25.41
CA THR A 513 24.35 8.84 -25.85
C THR A 513 24.64 8.19 -27.18
#